data_AF-A0A7I4Y1W0-F1
#
_entry.id   AF-A0A7I4Y1W0-F1
#
_cell.length_a   1.000
_cell.length_b   1.000
_cell.length_c   1.000
_cell.angle_alpha   90.00
_cell.angle_beta   90.00
_cell.angle_gamma   90.00
#
_symmetry.space_group_name_H-M   'P 1'
#
loop_
_entity.id
_entity.type
_entity.pdbx_description
1 polymer ?
#
loop_
_entity_poly.entity_id
_entity_poly.type
_entity_poly.pdbx_seq_one_letter_code
_entity_poly.pdbx_strand_id
1 'polypeptide(L)'
;MLKVTIGRREIFLIIVCPEMTNTKDCTYWILIIIENLITCLALVQITRLIRVFGKTSLFHKNLVRISQALLITFYPNAVGRVVITIYESGILAYDGNVISNVLLSCACFVRVWAMNSLILYFPSVIIERIFASKYITDYEKLPRPWICRVVIPSVHIVSIVTAVTNMLGYCNEIIASILIAAFFLIYCTTFITIYRRDSTKLRNLDRNLVQKKVIYTLSTKFQLKENLKVMKILMHQSIVEAVNTVIGCSLFILTKTVLVNNSQWIPAAHVLSDMCFAISFCMIALVYMVALGEVRLRFFPSWSSKIRDMHGTHSINEHRGASDAYFKQLTNAW
;
A
#
# COMPACT_ATOMS: atom_id res chain seq x y z
N MET A 1 -17.90 20.11 5.04
CA MET A 1 -18.35 19.59 3.73
C MET A 1 -18.89 20.77 2.95
N LEU A 2 -18.19 21.14 1.89
CA LEU A 2 -18.59 22.26 1.03
C LEU A 2 -19.48 21.70 -0.08
N LYS A 3 -20.64 22.32 -0.29
CA LYS A 3 -21.46 22.06 -1.47
C LYS A 3 -21.01 23.00 -2.57
N VAL A 4 -20.56 22.45 -3.68
CA VAL A 4 -20.19 23.23 -4.87
C VAL A 4 -21.15 22.89 -5.99
N THR A 5 -21.82 23.91 -6.50
CA THR A 5 -22.74 23.76 -7.63
C THR A 5 -21.97 23.97 -8.93
N ILE A 6 -21.89 22.93 -9.76
CA ILE A 6 -21.38 23.03 -11.12
C ILE A 6 -22.56 22.85 -12.08
N GLY A 7 -23.04 23.96 -12.65
CA GLY A 7 -24.25 23.97 -13.47
C GLY A 7 -25.50 23.60 -12.65
N ARG A 8 -26.19 22.50 -13.00
CA ARG A 8 -27.40 21.99 -12.30
C ARG A 8 -27.11 20.89 -11.27
N ARG A 9 -25.86 20.50 -11.05
CA ARG A 9 -25.50 19.40 -10.13
C ARG A 9 -24.77 19.93 -8.90
N GLU A 10 -25.18 19.44 -7.73
CA GLU A 10 -24.46 19.64 -6.48
C GLU A 10 -23.35 18.58 -6.36
N ILE A 11 -22.13 19.03 -6.06
CA ILE A 11 -20.99 18.18 -5.73
C ILE A 11 -20.63 18.42 -4.27
N PHE A 12 -20.47 17.34 -3.53
CA PHE A 12 -20.05 17.37 -2.14
C PHE A 12 -18.53 17.26 -2.07
N LEU A 13 -17.89 18.35 -1.65
CA LEU A 13 -16.45 18.39 -1.46
C LEU A 13 -16.12 18.11 0.00
N ILE A 14 -15.25 17.11 0.20
CA ILE A 14 -14.62 16.81 1.49
C ILE A 14 -13.44 17.78 1.62
N ILE A 15 -13.76 19.03 1.92
CA ILE A 15 -12.78 20.09 2.20
C ILE A 15 -13.15 20.75 3.52
N VAL A 16 -12.12 21.16 4.25
CA VAL A 16 -12.23 22.10 5.35
C VAL A 16 -12.50 23.47 4.75
N CYS A 17 -13.72 23.99 4.92
CA CYS A 17 -14.06 25.30 4.36
C CYS A 17 -13.11 26.37 4.94
N PRO A 18 -12.43 27.20 4.12
CA PRO A 18 -11.53 28.24 4.61
C PRO A 18 -12.25 29.27 5.51
N GLU A 19 -13.57 29.43 5.37
CA GLU A 19 -14.39 30.28 6.25
C GLU A 19 -14.55 29.74 7.67
N MET A 20 -14.34 28.44 7.90
CA MET A 20 -14.49 27.83 9.24
C MET A 20 -13.21 27.83 10.06
N THR A 21 -12.05 28.06 9.42
CA THR A 21 -10.78 28.15 10.11
C THR A 21 -10.59 29.58 10.57
N ASN A 22 -10.78 29.82 11.87
CA ASN A 22 -10.33 31.06 12.49
C ASN A 22 -8.83 31.19 12.16
N THR A 23 -8.45 32.21 11.39
CA THR A 23 -7.08 32.42 10.92
C THR A 23 -6.04 32.51 12.05
N LYS A 24 -6.52 32.62 13.30
CA LYS A 24 -5.75 32.62 14.55
C LYS A 24 -5.50 31.24 15.16
N ASP A 25 -6.04 30.15 14.62
CA ASP A 25 -5.84 28.81 15.17
C ASP A 25 -4.46 28.26 14.79
N CYS A 26 -3.48 28.54 15.66
CA CYS A 26 -2.10 28.11 15.52
C CYS A 26 -1.97 26.58 15.38
N THR A 27 -2.85 25.81 16.03
CA THR A 27 -2.79 24.34 16.00
C THR A 27 -3.08 23.80 14.60
N TYR A 28 -4.07 24.35 13.90
CA TYR A 28 -4.39 23.96 12.53
C TYR A 28 -3.21 24.17 11.57
N TRP A 29 -2.59 25.35 11.64
CA TRP A 29 -1.45 25.69 10.79
C TRP A 29 -0.21 24.82 11.06
N ILE A 30 0.07 24.54 12.33
CA ILE A 30 1.15 23.60 12.71
C ILE A 30 0.89 22.23 12.10
N LEU A 31 -0.33 21.71 12.18
CA LEU A 31 -0.69 20.42 11.61
C LEU A 31 -0.54 20.38 10.08
N ILE A 32 -0.96 21.43 9.37
CA ILE A 32 -0.74 21.54 7.91
C ILE A 32 0.76 21.52 7.56
N ILE A 33 1.58 22.26 8.31
CA ILE A 33 3.03 22.30 8.05
C ILE A 33 3.62 20.89 8.23
N ILE A 34 3.25 20.19 9.30
CA ILE A 34 3.70 18.82 9.56
C ILE A 34 3.22 17.87 8.44
N GLU A 35 1.95 17.95 8.02
CA GLU A 35 1.40 17.15 6.93
C GLU A 35 2.19 17.35 5.62
N ASN A 36 2.49 18.60 5.26
CA ASN A 36 3.26 18.94 4.07
C ASN A 36 4.70 18.42 4.17
N LEU A 37 5.35 18.51 5.34
CA LEU A 37 6.67 17.94 5.56
C LEU A 37 6.67 16.41 5.39
N ILE A 38 5.67 15.72 5.93
CA ILE A 38 5.50 14.27 5.74
C ILE A 38 5.27 13.94 4.27
N THR A 39 4.45 14.73 3.56
CA THR A 39 4.18 14.55 2.13
C THR A 39 5.44 14.73 1.29
N CYS A 40 6.28 15.73 1.59
CA CYS A 40 7.58 15.92 0.97
C CYS A 40 8.53 14.75 1.24
N LEU A 41 8.57 14.25 2.48
CA LEU A 41 9.36 13.07 2.83
C LEU A 41 8.89 11.84 2.05
N ALA A 42 7.57 11.62 1.98
CA ALA A 42 6.96 10.55 1.21
C ALA A 42 7.36 10.64 -0.28
N LEU A 43 7.32 11.85 -0.86
CA LEU A 43 7.68 12.08 -2.26
C LEU A 43 9.11 11.62 -2.57
N VAL A 44 10.06 11.95 -1.69
CA VAL A 44 11.46 11.53 -1.82
C VAL A 44 11.59 10.01 -1.72
N GLN A 45 10.98 9.40 -0.70
CA GLN A 45 11.06 7.96 -0.46
C GLN A 45 10.41 7.15 -1.58
N ILE A 46 9.25 7.57 -2.06
CA ILE A 46 8.50 6.92 -3.14
C ILE A 46 9.27 7.00 -4.44
N THR A 47 9.81 8.18 -4.78
CA THR A 47 10.62 8.35 -5.99
C THR A 47 11.85 7.43 -5.96
N ARG A 48 12.52 7.31 -4.81
CA ARG A 48 13.63 6.38 -4.64
C ARG A 48 13.17 4.93 -4.78
N LEU A 49 12.07 4.55 -4.12
CA LEU A 49 11.56 3.19 -4.16
C LEU A 49 11.15 2.74 -5.56
N ILE A 50 10.46 3.59 -6.34
CA ILE A 50 10.07 3.27 -7.72
C ILE A 50 11.31 2.93 -8.57
N ARG A 51 12.40 3.70 -8.41
CA ARG A 51 13.67 3.45 -9.12
C ARG A 51 14.32 2.12 -8.70
N VAL A 52 14.33 1.80 -7.41
CA VAL A 52 14.90 0.54 -6.90
C VAL A 52 14.07 -0.66 -7.34
N PHE A 53 12.74 -0.54 -7.35
CA PHE A 53 11.83 -1.55 -7.87
C PHE A 53 12.08 -1.90 -9.34
N GLY A 54 12.52 -0.94 -10.16
CA GLY A 54 12.93 -1.23 -11.54
C GLY A 54 14.20 -2.08 -11.67
N LYS A 55 15.02 -2.18 -10.60
CA LYS A 55 16.33 -2.85 -10.62
C LYS A 55 16.37 -4.14 -9.80
N THR A 56 15.47 -4.32 -8.84
CA THR A 56 15.49 -5.47 -7.93
C THR A 56 14.98 -6.75 -8.57
N SER A 57 15.66 -7.86 -8.28
CA SER A 57 15.18 -9.22 -8.58
C SER A 57 14.52 -9.91 -7.40
N LEU A 58 14.45 -9.25 -6.23
CA LEU A 58 13.94 -9.84 -4.98
C LEU A 58 12.43 -10.14 -5.05
N PHE A 59 11.69 -9.33 -5.80
CA PHE A 59 10.25 -9.46 -5.94
C PHE A 59 9.89 -9.87 -7.36
N HIS A 60 8.93 -10.77 -7.47
CA HIS A 60 8.38 -11.14 -8.77
C HIS A 60 7.83 -9.91 -9.51
N LYS A 61 8.04 -9.86 -10.84
CA LYS A 61 7.71 -8.71 -11.69
C LYS A 61 6.25 -8.27 -11.57
N ASN A 62 5.33 -9.20 -11.31
CA ASN A 62 3.92 -8.86 -11.15
C ASN A 62 3.67 -8.04 -9.87
N LEU A 63 4.24 -8.46 -8.73
CA LEU A 63 4.14 -7.71 -7.49
C LEU A 63 4.76 -6.32 -7.64
N VAL A 64 5.94 -6.25 -8.24
CA VAL A 64 6.64 -4.98 -8.49
C VAL A 64 5.76 -4.01 -9.28
N ARG A 65 5.12 -4.47 -10.36
CA ARG A 65 4.24 -3.64 -11.19
C ARG A 65 3.01 -3.16 -10.45
N ILE A 66 2.38 -4.02 -9.63
CA ILE A 66 1.23 -3.65 -8.81
C ILE A 66 1.63 -2.58 -7.78
N SER A 67 2.77 -2.77 -7.10
CA SER A 67 3.30 -1.80 -6.15
C SER A 67 3.70 -0.48 -6.81
N GLN A 68 4.37 -0.51 -7.98
CA GLN A 68 4.70 0.71 -8.74
C GLN A 68 3.44 1.46 -9.19
N ALA A 69 2.41 0.77 -9.65
CA ALA A 69 1.15 1.39 -10.04
C ALA A 69 0.52 2.15 -8.87
N LEU A 70 0.48 1.56 -7.66
CA LEU A 70 0.06 2.27 -6.46
C LEU A 70 0.95 3.50 -6.19
N LEU A 71 2.27 3.31 -6.15
CA LEU A 71 3.20 4.38 -5.79
C LEU A 71 3.12 5.58 -6.76
N ILE A 72 2.82 5.34 -8.04
CA ILE A 72 2.60 6.41 -9.02
C ILE A 72 1.35 7.24 -8.70
N THR A 73 0.30 6.66 -8.09
CA THR A 73 -0.89 7.43 -7.68
C THR A 73 -0.61 8.47 -6.60
N PHE A 74 0.52 8.36 -5.90
CA PHE A 74 0.94 9.35 -4.91
C PHE A 74 1.21 10.73 -5.53
N TYR A 75 1.79 10.78 -6.73
CA TYR A 75 2.12 12.05 -7.40
C TYR A 75 0.89 12.94 -7.66
N PRO A 76 -0.17 12.48 -8.36
CA PRO A 76 -1.36 13.30 -8.55
C PRO A 76 -2.05 13.61 -7.22
N ASN A 77 -2.00 12.72 -6.22
CA ASN A 77 -2.51 12.99 -4.88
C ASN A 77 -1.78 14.17 -4.18
N ALA A 78 -0.44 14.20 -4.27
CA ALA A 78 0.36 15.28 -3.72
C ALA A 78 0.04 16.62 -4.43
N VAL A 79 -0.09 16.61 -5.76
CA VAL A 79 -0.51 17.79 -6.53
C VAL A 79 -1.90 18.27 -6.11
N GLY A 80 -2.87 17.36 -6.00
CA GLY A 80 -4.21 17.68 -5.52
C GLY A 80 -4.20 18.29 -4.12
N ARG A 81 -3.32 17.83 -3.23
CA ARG A 81 -3.17 18.43 -1.89
C ARG A 81 -2.65 19.85 -1.95
N VAL A 82 -1.60 20.10 -2.71
CA VAL A 82 -1.03 21.43 -2.88
C VAL A 82 -2.09 22.41 -3.37
N VAL A 83 -2.90 22.02 -4.36
CA VAL A 83 -4.02 22.85 -4.85
C VAL A 83 -4.99 23.16 -3.71
N ILE A 84 -5.45 22.15 -2.96
CA ILE A 84 -6.38 22.36 -1.84
C ILE A 84 -5.77 23.26 -0.76
N THR A 85 -4.50 23.10 -0.41
CA THR A 85 -3.82 23.95 0.59
C THR A 85 -3.69 25.41 0.14
N ILE A 86 -3.52 25.67 -1.17
CA ILE A 86 -3.53 27.04 -1.71
C ILE A 86 -4.91 27.70 -1.52
N TYR A 87 -5.99 26.93 -1.68
CA TYR A 87 -7.35 27.39 -1.39
C TYR A 87 -7.62 27.57 0.10
N GLU A 88 -7.20 26.62 0.94
CA GLU A 88 -7.33 26.69 2.41
C GLU A 88 -6.56 27.88 3.00
N SER A 89 -5.43 28.23 2.40
CA SER A 89 -4.62 29.38 2.83
C SER A 89 -5.14 30.74 2.38
N GLY A 90 -6.21 30.77 1.57
CA GLY A 90 -6.78 32.01 1.05
C GLY A 90 -5.90 32.72 0.01
N ILE A 91 -4.82 32.08 -0.47
CA ILE A 91 -3.99 32.60 -1.57
C ILE A 91 -4.83 32.63 -2.86
N LEU A 92 -5.60 31.56 -3.11
CA LEU A 92 -6.66 31.57 -4.11
C LEU A 92 -7.99 31.78 -3.40
N ALA A 93 -8.65 32.90 -3.69
CA ALA A 93 -9.97 33.17 -3.17
C ALA A 93 -10.99 32.21 -3.77
N TYR A 94 -11.90 31.70 -2.93
CA TYR A 94 -13.13 31.09 -3.37
C TYR A 94 -14.09 32.23 -3.78
N ASP A 95 -13.98 32.68 -5.02
CA ASP A 95 -14.78 33.75 -5.62
C ASP A 95 -16.11 33.23 -6.21
N GLY A 96 -16.40 31.94 -6.04
CA GLY A 96 -17.56 31.29 -6.65
C GLY A 96 -17.45 31.14 -8.18
N ASN A 97 -16.30 31.47 -8.78
CA ASN A 97 -16.07 31.30 -10.21
C ASN A 97 -16.10 29.82 -10.59
N VAL A 98 -16.74 29.52 -11.73
CA VAL A 98 -16.86 28.16 -12.28
C VAL A 98 -15.48 27.50 -12.43
N ILE A 99 -14.46 28.25 -12.86
CA ILE A 99 -13.10 27.72 -13.03
C ILE A 99 -12.51 27.30 -11.68
N SER A 100 -12.68 28.13 -10.65
CA SER A 100 -12.21 27.87 -9.30
C SER A 100 -12.88 26.62 -8.71
N ASN A 101 -14.21 26.52 -8.88
CA ASN A 101 -15.03 25.40 -8.45
C ASN A 101 -14.64 24.07 -9.15
N VAL A 102 -14.37 24.13 -10.46
CA VAL A 102 -13.91 22.96 -11.24
C VAL A 102 -12.53 22.52 -10.78
N LEU A 103 -11.59 23.45 -10.62
CA LEU A 103 -10.22 23.13 -10.19
C LEU A 103 -10.22 22.47 -8.80
N LEU A 104 -10.95 23.04 -7.86
CA LEU A 104 -11.10 22.52 -6.50
C LEU A 104 -11.76 21.13 -6.50
N SER A 105 -12.82 20.95 -7.29
CA SER A 105 -13.50 19.66 -7.43
C SER A 105 -12.59 18.58 -8.03
N CYS A 106 -11.80 18.92 -9.05
CA CYS A 106 -10.81 18.01 -9.63
C CYS A 106 -9.73 17.61 -8.62
N ALA A 107 -9.23 18.57 -7.83
CA ALA A 107 -8.24 18.28 -6.79
C ALA A 107 -8.79 17.32 -5.72
N CYS A 108 -10.03 17.54 -5.27
CA CYS A 108 -10.72 16.62 -4.35
C CYS A 108 -10.94 15.25 -4.95
N PHE A 109 -11.40 15.19 -6.21
CA PHE A 109 -11.60 13.92 -6.92
C PHE A 109 -10.31 13.10 -6.95
N VAL A 110 -9.20 13.73 -7.34
CA VAL A 110 -7.90 13.06 -7.40
C VAL A 110 -7.48 12.53 -6.02
N ARG A 111 -7.72 13.29 -4.94
CA ARG A 111 -7.43 12.83 -3.58
C ARG A 111 -8.28 11.62 -3.18
N VAL A 112 -9.59 11.69 -3.35
CA VAL A 112 -10.49 10.59 -2.99
C VAL A 112 -10.19 9.34 -3.83
N TRP A 113 -9.90 9.52 -5.13
CA TRP A 113 -9.48 8.43 -6.02
C TRP A 113 -8.18 7.77 -5.56
N ALA A 114 -7.17 8.55 -5.18
CA ALA A 114 -5.91 8.03 -4.67
C ALA A 114 -6.10 7.29 -3.33
N MET A 115 -6.94 7.82 -2.43
CA MET A 115 -7.32 7.16 -1.18
C MET A 115 -7.96 5.80 -1.42
N ASN A 116 -8.95 5.74 -2.32
CA ASN A 116 -9.58 4.48 -2.69
C ASN A 116 -8.60 3.52 -3.37
N SER A 117 -7.64 4.02 -4.15
CA SER A 117 -6.61 3.19 -4.78
C SER A 117 -5.67 2.56 -3.74
N LEU A 118 -5.30 3.30 -2.69
CA LEU A 118 -4.51 2.78 -1.59
C LEU A 118 -5.24 1.66 -0.82
N ILE A 119 -6.54 1.83 -0.56
CA ILE A 119 -7.35 0.81 0.13
C ILE A 119 -7.39 -0.49 -0.69
N LEU A 120 -7.55 -0.39 -2.01
CA LEU A 120 -7.63 -1.55 -2.91
C LEU A 120 -6.27 -2.18 -3.25
N TYR A 121 -5.17 -1.58 -2.80
CA TYR A 121 -3.83 -2.14 -2.99
C TYR A 121 -3.64 -3.49 -2.29
N PHE A 122 -4.06 -3.61 -1.03
CA PHE A 122 -3.89 -4.85 -0.26
C PHE A 122 -4.60 -6.05 -0.91
N PRO A 123 -5.87 -5.93 -1.34
CA PRO A 123 -6.52 -6.95 -2.17
C PRO A 123 -5.72 -7.35 -3.41
N SER A 124 -5.13 -6.36 -4.10
CA SER A 124 -4.34 -6.59 -5.31
C SER A 124 -3.10 -7.41 -5.06
N VAL A 125 -2.41 -7.11 -3.95
CA VAL A 125 -1.26 -7.88 -3.47
C VAL A 125 -1.70 -9.29 -3.06
N ILE A 126 -2.81 -9.45 -2.34
CA ILE A 126 -3.35 -10.76 -1.95
C ILE A 126 -3.63 -11.61 -3.19
N ILE A 127 -4.30 -11.06 -4.20
CA ILE A 127 -4.62 -11.76 -5.45
C ILE A 127 -3.33 -12.26 -6.12
N GLU A 128 -2.34 -11.39 -6.25
CA GLU A 128 -1.05 -11.75 -6.85
C GLU A 128 -0.34 -12.84 -6.04
N ARG A 129 -0.36 -12.75 -4.71
CA ARG A 129 0.21 -13.76 -3.82
C ARG A 129 -0.52 -15.11 -3.90
N ILE A 130 -1.86 -15.12 -4.05
CA ILE A 130 -2.64 -16.35 -4.24
C ILE A 130 -2.19 -17.05 -5.54
N PHE A 131 -1.99 -16.30 -6.61
CA PHE A 131 -1.50 -16.85 -7.87
C PHE A 131 -0.06 -17.37 -7.77
N ALA A 132 0.82 -16.65 -7.07
CA ALA A 132 2.19 -17.09 -6.82
C ALA A 132 2.22 -18.43 -6.05
N SER A 133 1.38 -18.58 -5.02
CA SER A 133 1.29 -19.84 -4.24
C SER A 133 0.60 -20.98 -5.01
N LYS A 134 -0.36 -20.67 -5.88
CA LYS A 134 -1.05 -21.66 -6.73
C LYS A 134 -0.13 -22.20 -7.81
N TYR A 135 0.63 -21.34 -8.48
CA TYR A 135 1.52 -21.67 -9.59
C TYR A 135 2.98 -21.82 -9.17
N ILE A 136 3.24 -22.25 -7.93
CA ILE A 136 4.57 -22.19 -7.33
C ILE A 136 5.69 -22.81 -8.19
N THR A 137 5.39 -23.88 -8.93
CA THR A 137 6.35 -24.63 -9.74
C THR A 137 6.86 -23.87 -10.96
N ASP A 138 6.04 -22.99 -11.54
CA ASP A 138 6.32 -22.34 -12.81
C ASP A 138 6.11 -20.82 -12.80
N TYR A 139 5.67 -20.23 -11.68
CA TYR A 139 5.37 -18.80 -11.57
C TYR A 139 6.56 -17.91 -11.91
N GLU A 140 7.77 -18.28 -11.46
CA GLU A 140 9.01 -17.55 -11.76
C GLU A 140 9.50 -17.75 -13.20
N LYS A 141 9.11 -18.87 -13.84
CA LYS A 141 9.58 -19.22 -15.18
C LYS A 141 8.71 -18.58 -16.26
N LEU A 142 7.40 -18.57 -16.05
CA LEU A 142 6.44 -18.05 -17.00
C LEU A 142 6.02 -16.65 -16.56
N PRO A 143 6.40 -15.59 -17.27
CA PRO A 143 5.89 -14.26 -16.97
C PRO A 143 4.40 -14.30 -17.25
N ARG A 144 3.57 -14.18 -16.20
CA ARG A 144 2.11 -14.12 -16.30
C ARG A 144 1.64 -12.66 -16.20
N PRO A 145 1.93 -11.79 -17.20
CA PRO A 145 1.64 -10.36 -17.08
C PRO A 145 0.14 -10.07 -17.07
N TRP A 146 -0.68 -11.01 -17.54
CA TRP A 146 -2.14 -10.88 -17.54
C TRP A 146 -2.68 -10.61 -16.13
N ILE A 147 -2.03 -11.14 -15.07
CA ILE A 147 -2.44 -10.91 -13.68
C ILE A 147 -2.43 -9.41 -13.38
N CYS A 148 -1.33 -8.72 -13.64
CA CYS A 148 -1.24 -7.27 -13.44
C CYS A 148 -2.10 -6.49 -14.41
N ARG A 149 -2.18 -6.92 -15.68
CA ARG A 149 -2.99 -6.24 -16.70
C ARG A 149 -4.48 -6.26 -16.38
N VAL A 150 -4.95 -7.22 -15.59
CA VAL A 150 -6.35 -7.26 -15.11
C VAL A 150 -6.49 -6.53 -13.78
N VAL A 151 -5.59 -6.79 -12.82
CA VAL A 151 -5.69 -6.26 -11.45
C VAL A 151 -5.51 -4.74 -11.40
N ILE A 152 -4.54 -4.16 -12.12
CA ILE A 152 -4.28 -2.71 -12.05
C ILE A 152 -5.47 -1.90 -12.60
N PRO A 153 -6.01 -2.19 -13.80
CA PRO A 153 -7.19 -1.49 -14.28
C PRO A 153 -8.41 -1.71 -13.40
N SER A 154 -8.62 -2.91 -12.86
CA SER A 154 -9.77 -3.16 -11.98
C SER A 154 -9.72 -2.31 -10.72
N VAL A 155 -8.53 -2.14 -10.12
CA VAL A 155 -8.33 -1.23 -8.97
C VAL A 155 -8.74 0.18 -9.35
N HIS A 156 -8.19 0.75 -10.41
CA HIS A 156 -8.48 2.13 -10.77
C HIS A 156 -9.94 2.35 -11.17
N ILE A 157 -10.56 1.42 -11.89
CA ILE A 157 -11.99 1.50 -12.24
C ILE A 157 -12.83 1.54 -10.97
N VAL A 158 -12.62 0.59 -10.05
CA VAL A 158 -13.37 0.56 -8.78
C VAL A 158 -13.10 1.83 -7.96
N SER A 159 -11.85 2.29 -7.88
CA SER A 159 -11.49 3.51 -7.15
C SER A 159 -12.13 4.78 -7.74
N ILE A 160 -12.25 4.87 -9.07
CA ILE A 160 -12.91 5.99 -9.74
C ILE A 160 -14.41 5.95 -9.46
N VAL A 161 -15.05 4.79 -9.64
CA VAL A 161 -16.49 4.63 -9.39
C VAL A 161 -16.83 4.99 -7.94
N THR A 162 -16.05 4.51 -6.97
CA THR A 162 -16.27 4.85 -5.56
C THR A 162 -15.99 6.32 -5.26
N ALA A 163 -14.97 6.93 -5.88
CA ALA A 163 -14.69 8.36 -5.71
C ALA A 163 -15.82 9.25 -6.24
N VAL A 164 -16.33 8.96 -7.45
CA VAL A 164 -17.49 9.67 -8.01
C VAL A 164 -18.72 9.50 -7.13
N THR A 165 -18.98 8.27 -6.67
CA THR A 165 -20.14 7.97 -5.81
C THR A 165 -20.08 8.74 -4.50
N ASN A 166 -18.90 8.83 -3.87
CA ASN A 166 -18.68 9.62 -2.66
C ASN A 166 -18.89 11.12 -2.92
N MET A 167 -18.32 11.68 -4.00
CA MET A 167 -18.46 13.11 -4.32
C MET A 167 -19.87 13.52 -4.71
N LEU A 168 -20.68 12.62 -5.26
CA LEU A 168 -22.10 12.86 -5.56
C LEU A 168 -23.00 12.68 -4.34
N GLY A 169 -22.46 12.29 -3.18
CA GLY A 169 -23.21 12.15 -1.93
C GLY A 169 -24.12 10.93 -1.88
N TYR A 170 -23.94 9.95 -2.77
CA TYR A 170 -24.76 8.72 -2.78
C TYR A 170 -24.40 7.73 -1.66
N CYS A 171 -23.21 7.87 -1.06
CA CYS A 171 -22.76 7.03 0.05
C CYS A 171 -22.81 7.79 1.37
N ASN A 172 -23.42 7.18 2.39
CA ASN A 172 -23.29 7.66 3.76
C ASN A 172 -21.86 7.40 4.24
N GLU A 173 -21.13 8.46 4.53
CA GLU A 173 -19.69 8.40 4.84
C GLU A 173 -19.38 7.63 6.14
N ILE A 174 -20.31 7.61 7.11
CA ILE A 174 -20.15 6.82 8.35
C ILE A 174 -20.23 5.32 8.00
N ILE A 175 -21.24 4.93 7.22
CA ILE A 175 -21.40 3.54 6.76
C ILE A 175 -20.19 3.14 5.92
N ALA A 176 -19.73 4.02 5.01
CA ALA A 176 -18.54 3.79 4.20
C ALA A 176 -17.29 3.56 5.07
N SER A 177 -17.09 4.38 6.12
CA SER A 177 -15.96 4.24 7.05
C SER A 177 -15.99 2.90 7.80
N ILE A 178 -17.17 2.48 8.26
CA ILE A 178 -17.34 1.17 8.93
C ILE A 178 -17.04 0.02 7.96
N LEU A 179 -17.54 0.11 6.72
CA LEU A 179 -17.29 -0.90 5.69
C LEU A 179 -15.80 -0.98 5.34
N ILE A 180 -15.10 0.15 5.21
CA ILE A 180 -13.65 0.17 4.97
C ILE A 180 -12.89 -0.53 6.11
N ALA A 181 -13.22 -0.20 7.36
CA ALA A 181 -12.61 -0.86 8.52
C ALA A 181 -12.85 -2.39 8.51
N ALA A 182 -14.09 -2.82 8.20
CA ALA A 182 -14.44 -4.24 8.08
C ALA A 182 -13.67 -4.93 6.94
N PHE A 183 -13.53 -4.29 5.78
CA PHE A 183 -12.74 -4.80 4.66
C PHE A 183 -11.27 -5.01 5.05
N PHE A 184 -10.66 -4.08 5.78
CA PHE A 184 -9.29 -4.24 6.27
C PHE A 184 -9.12 -5.45 7.19
N LEU A 185 -10.08 -5.71 8.09
CA LEU A 185 -10.07 -6.90 8.93
C LEU A 185 -10.13 -8.20 8.10
N ILE A 186 -10.95 -8.21 7.05
CA ILE A 186 -11.03 -9.34 6.11
C ILE A 186 -9.68 -9.53 5.38
N TYR A 187 -9.00 -8.45 4.99
CA TYR A 187 -7.70 -8.54 4.33
C TYR A 187 -6.60 -9.07 5.26
N CYS A 188 -6.52 -8.56 6.49
CA CYS A 188 -5.56 -9.04 7.49
C CYS A 188 -5.76 -10.54 7.78
N THR A 189 -7.01 -10.98 7.97
CA THR A 189 -7.32 -12.40 8.19
C THR A 189 -7.00 -13.24 6.95
N THR A 190 -7.23 -12.73 5.74
CA THR A 190 -6.86 -13.40 4.48
C THR A 190 -5.33 -13.54 4.34
N PHE A 191 -4.55 -12.51 4.67
CA PHE A 191 -3.09 -12.61 4.69
C PHE A 191 -2.59 -13.67 5.68
N ILE A 192 -3.13 -13.69 6.89
CA ILE A 192 -2.77 -14.66 7.93
C ILE A 192 -3.12 -16.09 7.48
N THR A 193 -4.31 -16.30 6.90
CA THR A 193 -4.75 -17.62 6.44
C THR A 193 -3.89 -18.14 5.29
N ILE A 194 -3.55 -17.30 4.31
CA ILE A 194 -2.64 -17.68 3.21
C ILE A 194 -1.25 -18.02 3.77
N TYR A 195 -0.70 -17.18 4.66
CA TYR A 195 0.59 -17.44 5.28
C TYR A 195 0.60 -18.77 6.06
N ARG A 196 -0.43 -19.05 6.86
CA ARG A 196 -0.55 -20.31 7.62
C ARG A 196 -0.69 -21.51 6.69
N ARG A 197 -1.46 -21.39 5.61
CA ARG A 197 -1.62 -22.45 4.60
C ARG A 197 -0.28 -22.78 3.94
N ASP A 198 0.43 -21.76 3.47
CA ASP A 198 1.69 -21.92 2.75
C ASP A 198 2.82 -22.40 3.67
N SER A 199 2.85 -21.95 4.93
CA SER A 199 3.77 -22.45 5.96
C SER A 199 3.49 -23.92 6.32
N THR A 200 2.22 -24.30 6.43
CA THR A 200 1.83 -25.71 6.66
C THR A 200 2.25 -26.59 5.50
N LYS A 201 2.07 -26.12 4.26
CA LYS A 201 2.53 -26.81 3.04
C LYS A 201 4.05 -27.03 3.07
N LEU A 202 4.83 -26.04 3.50
CA LEU A 202 6.29 -26.17 3.64
C LEU A 202 6.65 -27.22 4.70
N ARG A 203 6.02 -27.17 5.89
CA ARG A 203 6.28 -28.12 6.97
C ARG A 203 5.96 -29.56 6.57
N ASN A 204 4.89 -29.77 5.79
CA ASN A 204 4.52 -31.09 5.30
C ASN A 204 5.53 -31.63 4.26
N LEU A 205 6.10 -30.74 3.44
CA LEU A 205 7.19 -31.08 2.52
C LEU A 205 8.51 -31.38 3.26
N ASP A 206 8.77 -30.71 4.39
CA ASP A 206 9.97 -30.96 5.20
C ASP A 206 9.90 -32.25 6.02
N ARG A 207 8.70 -32.63 6.48
CA ARG A 207 8.48 -33.89 7.21
C ARG A 207 8.40 -35.13 6.31
N ASN A 208 8.63 -34.99 5.00
CA ASN A 208 8.46 -36.07 4.00
C ASN A 208 7.10 -36.79 4.08
N LEU A 209 6.08 -36.18 4.68
CA LEU A 209 4.73 -36.74 4.79
C LEU A 209 4.05 -36.85 3.40
N VAL A 210 4.57 -36.11 2.41
CA VAL A 210 4.25 -36.25 0.99
C VAL A 210 5.20 -37.26 0.33
N GLN A 211 5.41 -38.41 0.98
CA GLN A 211 6.01 -39.59 0.37
C GLN A 211 4.97 -40.20 -0.57
N LYS A 212 5.07 -39.96 -1.89
CA LYS A 212 4.83 -40.99 -2.93
C LYS A 212 4.92 -40.52 -4.38
N LYS A 213 4.91 -39.22 -4.68
CA LYS A 213 5.13 -38.73 -6.06
C LYS A 213 5.84 -37.39 -5.99
N VAL A 214 6.72 -37.12 -6.96
CA VAL A 214 7.22 -35.80 -7.39
C VAL A 214 8.73 -35.58 -7.16
N ILE A 215 9.46 -35.65 -8.28
CA ILE A 215 10.88 -35.36 -8.55
C ILE A 215 11.25 -33.86 -8.36
N TYR A 216 10.31 -33.01 -7.93
CA TYR A 216 10.42 -31.54 -7.90
C TYR A 216 10.50 -30.93 -6.49
N THR A 217 10.89 -31.68 -5.47
CA THR A 217 10.78 -31.24 -4.06
C THR A 217 11.70 -30.08 -3.66
N LEU A 218 12.94 -30.02 -4.15
CA LEU A 218 13.91 -29.02 -3.67
C LEU A 218 13.63 -27.60 -4.21
N SER A 219 13.41 -27.47 -5.52
CA SER A 219 13.10 -26.18 -6.15
C SER A 219 11.79 -25.58 -5.61
N THR A 220 10.76 -26.41 -5.44
CA THR A 220 9.48 -25.97 -4.84
C THR A 220 9.64 -25.54 -3.38
N LYS A 221 10.46 -26.23 -2.58
CA LYS A 221 10.77 -25.81 -1.20
C LYS A 221 11.45 -24.45 -1.16
N PHE A 222 12.42 -24.22 -2.04
CA PHE A 222 13.13 -22.94 -2.12
C PHE A 222 12.17 -21.79 -2.48
N GLN A 223 11.37 -21.96 -3.53
CA GLN A 223 10.37 -20.99 -3.97
C GLN A 223 9.32 -20.72 -2.89
N LEU A 224 8.88 -21.74 -2.15
CA LEU A 224 7.91 -21.58 -1.06
C LEU A 224 8.51 -20.80 0.11
N LYS A 225 9.77 -21.08 0.46
CA LYS A 225 10.48 -20.36 1.52
C LYS A 225 10.67 -18.88 1.16
N GLU A 226 10.99 -18.58 -0.08
CA GLU A 226 11.10 -17.21 -0.59
C GLU A 226 9.75 -16.48 -0.58
N ASN A 227 8.70 -17.12 -1.10
CA ASN A 227 7.35 -16.56 -1.07
C ASN A 227 6.86 -16.31 0.36
N LEU A 228 7.17 -17.18 1.32
CA LEU A 228 6.85 -16.98 2.73
C LEU A 228 7.60 -15.81 3.36
N LYS A 229 8.86 -15.56 2.97
CA LYS A 229 9.61 -14.37 3.42
C LYS A 229 8.93 -13.09 2.94
N VAL A 230 8.58 -13.02 1.65
CA VAL A 230 7.87 -11.86 1.08
C VAL A 230 6.50 -11.69 1.73
N MET A 231 5.74 -12.78 1.88
CA MET A 231 4.43 -12.75 2.54
C MET A 231 4.53 -12.24 3.99
N LYS A 232 5.58 -12.63 4.73
CA LYS A 232 5.80 -12.14 6.09
C LYS A 232 5.99 -10.62 6.10
N ILE A 233 6.77 -10.05 5.19
CA ILE A 233 6.96 -8.60 5.07
C ILE A 233 5.62 -7.91 4.79
N LEU A 234 4.87 -8.42 3.80
CA LEU A 234 3.57 -7.89 3.41
C LEU A 234 2.54 -7.97 4.54
N MET A 235 2.59 -9.02 5.36
CA MET A 235 1.72 -9.17 6.52
C MET A 235 2.01 -8.09 7.58
N HIS A 236 3.28 -7.82 7.90
CA HIS A 236 3.63 -6.75 8.84
C HIS A 236 3.18 -5.39 8.29
N GLN A 237 3.40 -5.14 7.00
CA GLN A 237 2.89 -3.94 6.33
C GLN A 237 1.37 -3.82 6.48
N SER A 238 0.62 -4.89 6.22
CA SER A 238 -0.84 -4.88 6.30
C SER A 238 -1.36 -4.56 7.71
N ILE A 239 -0.65 -5.00 8.76
CA ILE A 239 -1.04 -4.73 10.15
C ILE A 239 -0.83 -3.24 10.49
N VAL A 240 0.33 -2.68 10.14
CA VAL A 240 0.62 -1.24 10.34
C VAL A 240 -0.44 -0.39 9.65
N GLU A 241 -0.81 -0.78 8.45
CA GLU A 241 -1.78 -0.05 7.62
C GLU A 241 -3.21 -0.21 8.12
N ALA A 242 -3.57 -1.39 8.65
CA ALA A 242 -4.85 -1.58 9.31
C ALA A 242 -4.98 -0.68 10.55
N VAL A 243 -3.94 -0.58 11.37
CA VAL A 243 -3.92 0.32 12.54
C VAL A 243 -4.12 1.77 12.09
N ASN A 244 -3.34 2.21 11.09
CA ASN A 244 -3.45 3.58 10.58
C ASN A 244 -4.83 3.87 9.96
N THR A 245 -5.41 2.90 9.26
CA THR A 245 -6.77 3.01 8.69
C THR A 245 -7.83 3.11 9.77
N VAL A 246 -7.73 2.32 10.85
CA VAL A 246 -8.66 2.40 11.99
C VAL A 246 -8.60 3.77 12.66
N ILE A 247 -7.40 4.33 12.84
CA ILE A 247 -7.22 5.70 13.36
C ILE A 247 -7.88 6.70 12.42
N GLY A 248 -7.59 6.64 11.11
CA GLY A 248 -8.18 7.53 10.11
C GLY A 248 -9.70 7.47 10.05
N CYS A 249 -10.28 6.26 10.05
CA CYS A 249 -11.74 6.05 10.06
C CYS A 249 -12.37 6.56 11.36
N SER A 250 -11.72 6.36 12.50
CA SER A 250 -12.19 6.85 13.80
C SER A 250 -12.23 8.37 13.84
N LEU A 251 -11.19 9.04 13.33
CA LEU A 251 -11.15 10.51 13.19
C LEU A 251 -12.26 11.01 12.27
N PHE A 252 -12.52 10.31 11.17
CA PHE A 252 -13.59 10.67 10.23
C PHE A 252 -14.98 10.54 10.87
N ILE A 253 -15.25 9.44 11.58
CA ILE A 253 -16.50 9.23 12.32
C ILE A 253 -16.66 10.26 13.44
N LEU A 254 -15.59 10.55 14.18
CA LEU A 254 -15.56 11.54 15.26
C LEU A 254 -15.97 12.93 14.74
N THR A 255 -15.48 13.29 13.56
CA THR A 255 -15.79 14.55 12.88
C THR A 255 -17.29 14.70 12.57
N LYS A 256 -17.97 13.60 12.28
CA LYS A 256 -19.38 13.59 11.85
C LYS A 256 -20.38 13.35 12.97
N THR A 257 -19.94 12.87 14.13
CA THR A 257 -20.83 12.50 15.24
C THR A 257 -20.65 13.42 16.44
N VAL A 258 -19.44 13.52 16.97
CA VAL A 258 -19.15 14.22 18.22
C VAL A 258 -18.75 15.67 17.98
N LEU A 259 -17.89 15.92 16.98
CA LEU A 259 -17.36 17.26 16.71
C LEU A 259 -18.35 18.17 15.99
N VAL A 260 -19.52 17.68 15.60
CA VAL A 260 -20.63 18.51 15.09
C VAL A 260 -21.00 19.61 16.08
N ASN A 261 -20.96 19.30 17.39
CA ASN A 261 -21.24 20.26 18.46
C ASN A 261 -20.05 21.17 18.79
N ASN A 262 -18.85 20.89 18.26
CA ASN A 262 -17.61 21.61 18.52
C ASN A 262 -16.90 21.92 17.19
N SER A 263 -17.52 22.78 16.39
CA SER A 263 -17.11 23.06 14.99
C SER A 263 -15.65 23.52 14.84
N GLN A 264 -15.06 24.13 15.87
CA GLN A 264 -13.66 24.57 15.88
C GLN A 264 -12.63 23.44 15.67
N TRP A 265 -12.94 22.20 16.07
CA TRP A 265 -12.00 21.07 15.98
C TRP A 265 -12.15 20.24 14.71
N ILE A 266 -13.20 20.47 13.92
CA ILE A 266 -13.46 19.76 12.65
C ILE A 266 -12.29 19.91 11.66
N PRO A 267 -11.73 21.13 11.44
CA PRO A 267 -10.55 21.32 10.60
C PRO A 267 -9.35 20.45 11.01
N ALA A 268 -9.03 20.45 12.31
CA ALA A 268 -7.88 19.71 12.85
C ALA A 268 -8.05 18.20 12.68
N ALA A 269 -9.26 17.66 12.89
CA ALA A 269 -9.55 16.24 12.70
C ALA A 269 -9.43 15.80 11.23
N HIS A 270 -9.84 16.66 10.28
CA HIS A 270 -9.64 16.41 8.85
C HIS A 270 -8.16 16.37 8.46
N VAL A 271 -7.37 17.36 8.91
CA VAL A 271 -5.92 17.38 8.65
C VAL A 271 -5.23 16.15 9.26
N LEU A 272 -5.61 15.73 10.47
CA LEU A 272 -5.08 14.50 11.07
C LEU A 272 -5.43 13.24 10.26
N SER A 273 -6.64 13.17 9.69
CA SER A 273 -7.04 12.08 8.79
C SER A 273 -6.18 12.06 7.50
N ASP A 274 -5.93 13.24 6.92
CA ASP A 274 -5.03 13.39 5.76
C ASP A 274 -3.56 13.06 6.09
N MET A 275 -3.10 13.41 7.30
CA MET A 275 -1.78 13.02 7.80
C MET A 275 -1.64 11.50 7.89
N CYS A 276 -2.65 10.80 8.42
CA CYS A 276 -2.67 9.33 8.40
C CYS A 276 -2.45 8.81 6.99
N PHE A 277 -3.11 9.37 5.99
CA PHE A 277 -2.95 8.94 4.60
C PHE A 277 -1.52 9.15 4.06
N ALA A 278 -0.90 10.30 4.35
CA ALA A 278 0.50 10.54 3.98
C ALA A 278 1.47 9.59 4.69
N ILE A 279 1.20 9.30 5.97
CA ILE A 279 1.98 8.34 6.77
C ILE A 279 1.90 6.94 6.17
N SER A 280 0.74 6.48 5.69
CA SER A 280 0.62 5.18 5.01
C SER A 280 1.59 5.02 3.85
N PHE A 281 1.63 6.01 2.95
CA PHE A 281 2.55 5.97 1.82
C PHE A 281 4.02 5.97 2.26
N CYS A 282 4.37 6.76 3.28
CA CYS A 282 5.69 6.70 3.92
C CYS A 282 6.01 5.32 4.47
N MET A 283 5.08 4.69 5.20
CA MET A 283 5.29 3.38 5.82
C MET A 283 5.46 2.28 4.77
N ILE A 284 4.62 2.27 3.72
CA ILE A 284 4.79 1.37 2.56
C ILE A 284 6.19 1.55 1.98
N ALA A 285 6.60 2.79 1.72
CA ALA A 285 7.89 3.06 1.12
C ALA A 285 9.04 2.58 2.01
N LEU A 286 9.00 2.90 3.30
CA LEU A 286 10.02 2.50 4.28
C LEU A 286 10.14 0.99 4.42
N VAL A 287 9.02 0.26 4.53
CA VAL A 287 9.07 -1.20 4.70
C VAL A 287 9.66 -1.88 3.48
N TYR A 288 9.30 -1.46 2.26
CA TYR A 288 9.94 -1.99 1.05
C TYR A 288 11.42 -1.63 0.97
N MET A 289 11.80 -0.40 1.30
CA MET A 289 13.21 0.03 1.30
C MET A 289 14.06 -0.73 2.31
N VAL A 290 13.51 -1.04 3.49
CA VAL A 290 14.16 -1.89 4.50
C VAL A 290 14.27 -3.33 4.01
N ALA A 291 13.21 -3.87 3.41
CA ALA A 291 13.20 -5.21 2.83
C ALA A 291 14.24 -5.38 1.71
N LEU A 292 14.47 -4.32 0.93
CA LEU A 292 15.48 -4.28 -0.13
C LEU A 292 16.90 -4.00 0.38
N GLY A 293 17.07 -3.69 1.68
CA GLY A 293 18.37 -3.37 2.27
C GLY A 293 18.91 -1.98 1.96
N GLU A 294 18.10 -1.12 1.33
CA GLU A 294 18.46 0.25 0.93
C GLU A 294 18.51 1.25 2.09
N VAL A 295 17.78 0.95 3.18
CA VAL A 295 17.74 1.76 4.39
C VAL A 295 18.06 0.86 5.58
N ARG A 296 19.10 1.23 6.34
CA ARG A 296 19.46 0.57 7.59
C ARG A 296 18.79 1.29 8.77
N LEU A 297 17.58 0.87 9.13
CA LEU A 297 16.99 1.27 10.40
C LEU A 297 17.67 0.50 11.53
N ARG A 298 18.52 1.17 12.31
CA ARG A 298 19.19 0.58 13.50
C ARG A 298 18.22 0.19 14.62
N PHE A 299 16.95 0.60 14.55
CA PHE A 299 15.92 0.38 15.56
C PHE A 299 15.14 -0.94 15.40
N PHE A 300 15.20 -1.61 14.26
CA PHE A 300 14.62 -2.95 14.12
C PHE A 300 15.68 -4.01 14.48
N PRO A 301 15.32 -5.06 15.25
CA PRO A 301 16.26 -6.13 15.63
C PRO A 301 16.91 -6.71 14.38
N SER A 302 18.23 -6.90 14.41
CA SER A 302 19.11 -7.07 13.24
C SER A 302 18.55 -8.02 12.17
N TRP A 303 17.72 -7.49 11.26
CA TRP A 303 17.18 -8.22 10.12
C TRP A 303 18.14 -8.20 8.93
N SER A 304 19.01 -7.18 8.86
CA SER A 304 19.97 -7.02 7.77
C SER A 304 21.17 -7.96 7.84
N SER A 305 21.55 -8.46 9.03
CA SER A 305 22.66 -9.42 9.16
C SER A 305 22.32 -10.77 8.54
N LYS A 306 21.09 -11.25 8.72
CA LYS A 306 20.65 -12.57 8.22
C LYS A 306 20.45 -12.64 6.71
N ILE A 307 20.21 -11.50 6.06
CA ILE A 307 20.18 -11.39 4.59
C ILE A 307 21.60 -11.31 4.03
N ARG A 308 22.53 -10.64 4.75
CA ARG A 308 23.94 -10.54 4.35
C ARG A 308 24.70 -11.85 4.49
N ASP A 309 24.40 -12.67 5.49
CA ASP A 309 25.04 -14.00 5.63
C ASP A 309 24.59 -15.00 4.54
N MET A 310 23.52 -14.72 3.79
CA MET A 310 23.13 -15.47 2.57
C MET A 310 23.69 -14.88 1.28
N HIS A 311 24.30 -13.69 1.32
CA HIS A 311 24.87 -12.98 0.17
C HIS A 311 26.35 -12.66 0.34
N GLY A 312 27.02 -13.29 1.31
CA GLY A 312 28.43 -13.60 1.13
C GLY A 312 28.56 -14.33 -0.19
N THR A 313 29.34 -13.77 -1.11
CA THR A 313 29.81 -14.39 -2.34
C THR A 313 30.59 -15.66 -1.99
N HIS A 314 29.90 -16.71 -1.53
CA HIS A 314 30.34 -18.07 -1.76
C HIS A 314 30.13 -18.31 -3.24
N SER A 315 31.23 -18.40 -3.95
CA SER A 315 31.29 -18.76 -5.35
C SER A 315 30.38 -19.98 -5.60
N ILE A 316 29.55 -19.87 -6.63
CA ILE A 316 28.68 -20.93 -7.17
C ILE A 316 29.50 -22.16 -7.66
N ASN A 317 30.82 -22.18 -7.44
CA ASN A 317 31.69 -23.30 -7.73
C ASN A 317 31.68 -24.41 -6.66
N GLU A 318 31.24 -24.17 -5.42
CA GLU A 318 31.21 -25.22 -4.39
C GLU A 318 30.05 -26.22 -4.57
N HIS A 319 28.97 -25.85 -5.26
CA HIS A 319 27.83 -26.76 -5.50
C HIS A 319 27.97 -27.63 -6.76
N ARG A 320 28.85 -27.29 -7.71
CA ARG A 320 29.20 -28.21 -8.81
C ARG A 320 30.09 -29.35 -8.32
N GLY A 321 31.08 -29.05 -7.48
CA GLY A 321 31.98 -30.06 -6.91
C GLY A 321 31.28 -31.08 -6.00
N ALA A 322 30.26 -30.67 -5.24
CA ALA A 322 29.50 -31.56 -4.37
C ALA A 322 28.63 -32.57 -5.14
N SER A 323 28.08 -32.15 -6.30
CA SER A 323 27.33 -33.03 -7.20
C SER A 323 28.26 -34.07 -7.83
N ASP A 324 29.41 -33.63 -8.35
CA ASP A 324 30.34 -34.53 -9.04
C ASP A 324 31.02 -35.51 -8.08
N ALA A 325 31.34 -35.11 -6.85
CA ALA A 325 31.85 -36.01 -5.81
C ALA A 325 30.82 -37.08 -5.41
N TYR A 326 29.55 -36.70 -5.30
CA TYR A 326 28.46 -37.62 -4.95
C TYR A 326 28.15 -38.61 -6.08
N PHE A 327 28.11 -38.15 -7.33
CA PHE A 327 27.92 -39.02 -8.49
C PHE A 327 29.10 -39.97 -8.70
N LYS A 328 30.34 -39.51 -8.48
CA LYS A 328 31.55 -40.35 -8.58
C LYS A 328 31.62 -41.42 -7.50
N GLN A 329 31.07 -41.16 -6.31
CA GLN A 329 30.93 -42.17 -5.25
C GLN A 329 29.89 -43.25 -5.60
N LEU A 330 28.83 -42.88 -6.32
CA LEU A 330 27.80 -43.80 -6.83
C LEU A 330 28.31 -44.67 -7.98
N THR A 331 29.13 -44.12 -8.89
CA THR A 331 29.73 -44.89 -9.99
C THR A 331 30.76 -45.91 -9.52
N ASN A 332 31.42 -45.66 -8.39
CA ASN A 332 32.38 -46.59 -7.79
C ASN A 332 31.72 -47.65 -6.88
N ALA A 333 30.41 -47.54 -6.63
CA ALA A 333 29.64 -48.45 -5.79
C ALA A 333 28.77 -49.45 -6.60
N TRP A 334 28.90 -49.43 -7.93
CA TRP A 334 28.32 -50.37 -8.89
C TRP A 334 29.43 -51.02 -9.72
#